data_AF-A0A968YRK2-F1
#
_entry.id   AF-A0A968YRK2-F1
#
_cell.length_a   1.000
_cell.length_b   1.000
_cell.length_c   1.000
_cell.angle_alpha   90.00
_cell.angle_beta   90.00
_cell.angle_gamma   90.00
#
_symmetry.space_group_name_H-M   'P 1'
#
loop_
_entity.id
_entity.type
_entity.pdbx_description
1 polymer ?
#
loop_
_entity_poly.entity_id
_entity_poly.type
_entity_poly.pdbx_seq_one_letter_code
_entity_poly.pdbx_strand_id
1 'polypeptide(L)' 'MKPDFEKMSWVELRAYVLAHRDDLDALEALFNRRSPDSEATWYNFPYTEEGQRQMEEVFRRKINGEL' A
#
# COMPACT_ATOMS: atom_id res chain seq x y z
N MET A 1 28.13 -6.09 -2.17
CA MET A 1 27.40 -5.61 -3.36
C MET A 1 25.93 -5.63 -3.02
N LYS A 2 25.19 -4.55 -3.30
CA LYS A 2 23.74 -4.52 -3.03
C LYS A 2 22.99 -5.36 -4.06
N PRO A 3 21.88 -6.01 -3.70
CA PRO A 3 21.00 -6.64 -4.67
C PRO A 3 20.36 -5.62 -5.61
N ASP A 4 19.87 -6.11 -6.75
CA ASP A 4 19.03 -5.31 -7.64
C ASP A 4 17.57 -5.38 -7.17
N PHE A 5 17.13 -4.36 -6.44
CA PHE A 5 15.80 -4.32 -5.83
C PHE A 5 14.66 -4.22 -6.86
N GLU A 6 14.92 -3.72 -8.07
CA GLU A 6 13.93 -3.64 -9.14
C GLU A 6 13.57 -5.02 -9.69
N LYS A 7 14.52 -5.97 -9.63
CA LYS A 7 14.31 -7.35 -10.09
C LYS A 7 13.67 -8.25 -9.05
N MET A 8 13.55 -7.82 -7.79
CA MET A 8 12.93 -8.62 -6.73
C MET A 8 11.41 -8.63 -6.87
N SER A 9 10.77 -9.76 -6.61
CA SER A 9 9.34 -9.79 -6.31
C SER A 9 9.02 -8.98 -5.05
N TRP A 10 7.76 -8.62 -4.85
CA TRP A 10 7.34 -7.87 -3.66
C TRP A 10 7.64 -8.63 -2.37
N VAL A 11 7.48 -9.95 -2.38
CA VAL A 11 7.73 -10.82 -1.22
C VAL A 11 9.22 -10.84 -0.87
N GLU A 12 10.09 -10.96 -1.87
CA GLU A 12 11.55 -10.96 -1.69
C GLU A 12 12.06 -9.61 -1.17
N LEU A 13 11.64 -8.51 -1.79
CA LEU A 13 12.05 -7.17 -1.36
C LEU A 13 11.57 -6.88 0.06
N ARG A 14 10.33 -7.24 0.39
CA ARG A 14 9.80 -7.09 1.76
C ARG A 14 10.64 -7.90 2.75
N ALA A 15 10.93 -9.17 2.46
CA ALA A 15 11.75 -10.01 3.33
C ALA A 15 13.15 -9.40 3.55
N TYR A 16 13.78 -8.88 2.49
CA TYR A 16 15.07 -8.20 2.58
C TYR A 16 15.01 -6.96 3.47
N VAL A 17 14.05 -6.05 3.24
CA VAL A 17 13.87 -4.85 4.08
C VAL A 17 13.63 -5.20 5.55
N LEU A 18 12.89 -6.27 5.84
CA LEU A 18 12.67 -6.71 7.22
C LEU A 18 13.97 -7.16 7.90
N ALA A 19 14.89 -7.79 7.17
CA ALA A 19 16.19 -8.25 7.66
C ALA A 19 17.24 -7.13 7.69
N HIS A 20 17.08 -6.09 6.88
CA HIS A 20 18.04 -5.00 6.69
C HIS A 20 17.37 -3.64 6.91
N ARG A 21 16.93 -3.38 8.15
CA ARG A 21 16.10 -2.22 8.52
C ARG A 21 16.73 -0.86 8.23
N ASP A 22 18.07 -0.80 8.22
CA ASP A 22 18.83 0.43 8.02
C ASP A 22 19.25 0.65 6.55
N ASP A 23 18.94 -0.27 5.64
CA ASP A 23 19.25 -0.12 4.20
C ASP A 23 18.19 0.78 3.54
N LEU A 24 18.44 2.09 3.57
CA LEU A 24 17.51 3.11 3.06
C LEU A 24 17.17 2.91 1.57
N ASP A 25 18.12 2.43 0.76
CA ASP A 25 17.88 2.16 -0.68
C ASP A 25 16.83 1.05 -0.86
N ALA A 26 16.86 0.03 0.00
CA ALA A 26 15.89 -1.06 -0.03
C ALA A 26 14.50 -0.59 0.44
N LEU A 27 14.46 0.29 1.46
CA LEU A 27 13.24 0.94 1.93
C LEU A 27 12.62 1.82 0.84
N GLU A 28 13.43 2.63 0.18
CA GLU A 28 13.00 3.49 -0.94
C GLU A 28 12.43 2.65 -2.09
N ALA A 29 13.14 1.61 -2.52
CA ALA A 29 12.66 0.69 -3.54
C ALA A 29 11.33 0.02 -3.16
N LEU A 30 11.10 -0.27 -1.87
CA LEU A 30 9.83 -0.82 -1.40
C LEU A 30 8.69 0.21 -1.46
N PHE A 31 8.94 1.45 -1.03
CA PHE A 31 7.94 2.51 -1.04
C PHE A 31 7.57 2.98 -2.46
N ASN A 32 8.53 2.98 -3.38
CA ASN A 32 8.30 3.34 -4.78
C ASN A 32 7.38 2.36 -5.53
N ARG A 33 7.09 1.18 -4.95
CA ARG A 33 6.08 0.23 -5.50
C ARG A 33 4.63 0.61 -5.18
N ARG A 34 4.41 1.62 -4.34
CA ARG A 34 3.06 2.15 -4.08
C ARG A 34 2.50 2.73 -5.39
N SER A 35 1.21 2.51 -5.64
CA SER A 35 0.51 3.18 -6.74
C SER A 35 0.64 4.71 -6.63
N PRO A 36 0.74 5.45 -7.75
CA PRO A 36 0.73 6.90 -7.73
C PRO A 36 -0.48 7.46 -6.97
N ASP A 37 -0.32 8.61 -6.33
CA ASP A 37 -1.39 9.25 -5.54
C ASP A 37 -2.64 9.56 -6.37
N SER A 38 -2.48 9.81 -7.67
CA SER A 38 -3.57 10.02 -8.63
C SER A 38 -4.41 8.76 -8.91
N GLU A 39 -3.88 7.58 -8.62
CA GLU A 39 -4.52 6.28 -8.85
C GLU A 39 -4.86 5.56 -7.53
N ALA A 40 -4.38 6.08 -6.40
CA ALA A 40 -4.61 5.50 -5.09
C ALA A 40 -6.07 5.67 -4.64
N THR A 41 -6.60 4.64 -3.98
CA THR A 41 -7.87 4.76 -3.27
C THR A 41 -7.64 5.48 -1.95
N TRP A 42 -8.30 6.62 -1.76
CA TRP A 42 -8.20 7.43 -0.56
C TRP A 42 -9.40 7.18 0.36
N TYR A 43 -9.12 6.84 1.61
CA TYR A 43 -10.14 6.68 2.65
C TYR A 43 -10.04 7.84 3.64
N ASN A 44 -11.19 8.45 3.91
CA ASN A 44 -11.33 9.49 4.92
C ASN A 44 -11.16 8.90 6.33
N PHE A 45 -10.84 9.77 7.29
CA PHE A 45 -10.72 9.34 8.68
C PHE A 45 -12.05 8.75 9.18
N PRO A 46 -12.05 7.52 9.72
CA PRO A 46 -13.29 6.78 9.94
C PRO A 46 -14.20 7.41 11.00
N TYR A 47 -13.68 8.19 11.94
CA TYR A 47 -14.50 8.79 13.01
C TYR A 47 -15.06 10.18 12.66
N THR A 48 -15.12 10.54 11.39
CA THR A 48 -15.91 11.68 10.90
C THR A 48 -17.20 11.18 10.25
N GLU A 49 -18.23 12.03 10.15
CA GLU A 49 -19.47 11.68 9.45
C GLU A 49 -19.21 11.29 7.98
N GLU A 50 -18.29 12.00 7.32
CA GLU A 50 -17.90 11.72 5.95
C GLU A 50 -17.21 10.35 5.82
N GLY A 51 -16.31 10.02 6.74
CA GLY A 51 -15.64 8.72 6.78
C GLY A 51 -16.60 7.56 7.03
N GLN A 52 -17.56 7.74 7.95
CA GLN A 52 -18.60 6.73 8.21
C GLN A 52 -19.47 6.49 6.96
N ARG A 53 -19.93 7.55 6.28
CA ARG A 53 -20.70 7.41 5.03
C ARG A 53 -19.89 6.74 3.92
N GLN A 54 -18.62 7.08 3.79
CA GLN A 54 -17.74 6.42 2.82
C GLN A 54 -17.58 4.92 3.12
N MET A 55 -17.40 4.57 4.39
CA MET A 55 -17.32 3.16 4.82
C MET A 55 -18.61 2.39 4.51
N GLU A 56 -19.78 2.95 4.86
CA GLU A 56 -21.08 2.34 4.57
C GLU A 56 -21.24 2.02 3.09
N GLU A 57 -20.90 2.98 2.22
CA GLU A 57 -20.98 2.80 0.77
C GLU A 57 -19.98 1.74 0.27
N VAL A 58 -18.74 1.76 0.76
CA VAL A 58 -17.73 0.76 0.39
C VAL A 58 -18.17 -0.64 0.81
N PHE A 59 -18.77 -0.79 1.99
CA PHE A 59 -19.29 -2.08 2.44
C PHE A 59 -20.49 -2.54 1.61
N ARG A 60 -21.44 -1.66 1.32
CA ARG A 60 -22.58 -1.94 0.44
C ARG A 60 -22.10 -2.48 -0.91
N ARG A 61 -21.15 -1.78 -1.54
CA ARG A 61 -20.57 -2.19 -2.84
C ARG A 61 -19.90 -3.55 -2.79
N LYS A 62 -19.09 -3.81 -1.75
CA LYS A 62 -18.43 -5.13 -1.57
C LYS A 62 -19.42 -6.27 -1.38
N ILE A 63 -20.45 -6.06 -0.56
CA ILE A 63 -21.50 -7.07 -0.33
C ILE A 63 -22.24 -7.39 -1.64
N ASN A 64 -22.46 -6.38 -2.49
CA ASN A 64 -23.14 -6.53 -3.76
C ASN A 64 -22.24 -7.00 -4.93
N GLY A 65 -20.92 -7.13 -4.73
CA GLY A 65 -19.98 -7.47 -5.80
C GLY A 65 -19.72 -6.35 -6.82
N GLU A 66 -19.90 -5.10 -6.42
CA GLU A 66 -19.68 -3.88 -7.24
C GLU A 66 -18.25 -3.33 -7.11
N LEU A 67 -17.37 -4.05 -6.40
CA LEU A 67 -15.97 -3.70 -6.11
C LEU A 67 -15.07 -4.94 -6.11
#